data_AF-A0A0J7ZEA9-F1
#
_entry.id   AF-A0A0J7ZEA9-F1
#
_cell.length_a   1.000
_cell.length_b   1.000
_cell.length_c   1.000
_cell.angle_alpha   90.00
_cell.angle_beta   90.00
_cell.angle_gamma   90.00
#
_symmetry.space_group_name_H-M   'P 1'
#
loop_
_entity.id
_entity.type
_entity.pdbx_description
1 polymer ?
#
loop_
_entity_poly.entity_id
_entity_poly.type
_entity_poly.pdbx_seq_one_letter_code
_entity_poly.pdbx_strand_id
1 'polypeptide(L)'
;MTESEPAMRDAAIDISPLDVIVLHRPVLSVSSELLHAHCGDLEELRLSIAEGFGTSSEWCKVGEDLHTVTAGDAEIRLRPRANTPAWNADYFHAGWSGTYAEVPADWRASIAAYVDRLHDLDVSLLQASDLRAAAANGGASAVDRLVRRHVSRADERHAALDGLISALINPDGALPSWAQDLVHREVDDLNMIREWLTSAVLAYHHGTAGLRPDTVFGGVRYDFACGSVNLVRS
;
A
#
# COMPACT_ATOMS: atom_id res chain seq x y z
N MET A 1 26.95 19.51 -3.29
CA MET A 1 25.81 20.45 -3.47
C MET A 1 25.13 20.03 -4.75
N THR A 2 24.23 19.08 -4.61
CA THR A 2 23.25 18.65 -5.63
C THR A 2 21.96 18.66 -4.84
N GLU A 3 21.04 19.50 -5.30
CA GLU A 3 19.72 19.67 -4.73
C GLU A 3 19.11 18.29 -4.57
N SER A 4 18.71 17.96 -3.34
CA SER A 4 17.77 16.88 -3.11
C SER A 4 16.52 17.24 -3.91
N GLU A 5 16.30 16.53 -5.01
CA GLU A 5 15.00 16.51 -5.67
C GLU A 5 13.96 16.29 -4.56
N PRO A 6 12.98 17.19 -4.41
CA PRO A 6 11.80 16.84 -3.62
C PRO A 6 11.26 15.57 -4.25
N ALA A 7 10.93 14.56 -3.43
CA ALA A 7 10.19 13.38 -3.87
C ALA A 7 9.19 13.84 -4.92
N MET A 8 9.39 13.39 -6.16
CA MET A 8 8.64 13.82 -7.32
C MET A 8 7.18 13.48 -7.02
N ARG A 9 6.47 14.43 -6.43
CA ARG A 9 5.02 14.38 -6.32
C ARG A 9 4.58 14.43 -7.77
N ASP A 10 4.15 13.29 -8.29
CA ASP A 10 3.64 13.10 -9.64
C ASP A 10 2.96 14.37 -10.13
N ALA A 11 3.54 15.00 -11.14
CA ALA A 11 2.96 16.18 -11.73
C ALA A 11 1.66 15.74 -12.39
N ALA A 12 0.52 16.09 -11.78
CA ALA A 12 -0.79 15.75 -12.30
C ALA A 12 -0.93 16.30 -13.73
N ILE A 13 -1.17 15.40 -14.68
CA ILE A 13 -1.29 15.69 -16.11
C ILE A 13 -2.71 16.15 -16.36
N ASP A 14 -2.88 17.32 -16.97
CA ASP A 14 -4.20 17.85 -17.32
C ASP A 14 -4.84 17.01 -18.43
N ILE A 15 -6.01 16.45 -18.14
CA ILE A 15 -6.83 15.68 -19.09
C ILE A 15 -8.20 16.33 -19.30
N SER A 16 -8.38 17.58 -18.87
CA SER A 16 -9.62 18.33 -19.08
C SER A 16 -10.15 18.34 -20.52
N PRO A 17 -9.31 18.33 -21.59
CA PRO A 17 -9.82 18.25 -22.97
C PRO A 17 -10.49 16.93 -23.34
N LEU A 18 -10.37 15.89 -22.52
CA LEU A 18 -10.98 14.57 -22.77
C LEU A 18 -12.44 14.50 -22.31
N ASP A 19 -12.96 15.54 -21.64
CA ASP A 19 -14.34 15.64 -21.16
C ASP A 19 -14.85 14.40 -20.39
N VAL A 20 -13.97 13.79 -19.58
CA VAL A 20 -14.32 12.64 -18.73
C VAL A 20 -15.21 13.09 -17.57
N ILE A 21 -16.38 12.48 -17.44
CA ILE A 21 -17.32 12.73 -16.35
C ILE A 21 -17.67 11.41 -15.67
N VAL A 22 -17.46 11.35 -14.36
CA VAL A 22 -17.84 10.20 -13.54
C VAL A 22 -18.75 10.69 -12.41
N LEU A 23 -19.91 10.04 -12.22
CA LEU A 23 -20.94 10.44 -11.24
C LEU A 23 -21.23 11.96 -11.21
N HIS A 24 -21.39 12.55 -12.39
CA HIS A 24 -21.64 13.99 -12.60
C HIS A 24 -20.50 14.93 -12.16
N ARG A 25 -19.29 14.41 -11.94
CA ARG A 25 -18.09 15.19 -11.63
C ARG A 25 -17.05 15.05 -12.73
N PRO A 26 -16.41 16.14 -13.16
CA PRO A 26 -15.37 16.07 -14.19
C PRO A 26 -14.08 15.50 -13.60
N VAL A 27 -13.41 14.63 -14.35
CA VAL A 27 -12.04 14.17 -14.06
C VAL A 27 -11.09 15.04 -14.88
N LEU A 28 -10.35 15.92 -14.21
CA LEU A 28 -9.56 16.96 -14.88
C LEU A 28 -8.07 16.66 -14.94
N SER A 29 -7.59 15.72 -14.13
CA SER A 29 -6.17 15.39 -14.12
C SER A 29 -5.93 13.92 -13.82
N VAL A 30 -4.74 13.46 -14.19
CA VAL A 30 -4.28 12.09 -13.95
C VAL A 30 -2.84 12.06 -13.42
N SER A 31 -2.49 11.10 -12.57
CA SER A 31 -1.08 10.81 -12.23
C SER A 31 -0.26 10.39 -13.46
N SER A 32 1.03 10.70 -13.45
CA SER A 32 1.96 10.21 -14.48
C SER A 32 2.05 8.69 -14.51
N GLU A 33 1.99 8.05 -13.35
CA GLU A 33 2.00 6.59 -13.25
C GLU A 33 0.81 5.95 -13.98
N LEU A 34 -0.41 6.47 -13.76
CA LEU A 34 -1.60 5.95 -14.43
C LEU A 34 -1.56 6.17 -15.94
N LEU A 35 -1.06 7.33 -16.40
CA LEU A 35 -0.86 7.55 -17.83
C LEU A 35 0.18 6.59 -18.42
N HIS A 36 1.25 6.30 -17.68
CA HIS A 36 2.28 5.37 -18.11
C HIS A 36 1.75 3.93 -18.21
N ALA A 37 0.89 3.51 -17.28
CA ALA A 37 0.22 2.20 -17.33
C ALA A 37 -0.62 2.02 -18.62
N HIS A 38 -1.09 3.11 -19.21
CA HIS A 38 -1.80 3.15 -20.49
C HIS A 38 -0.88 3.51 -21.66
N CYS A 39 0.44 3.30 -21.54
CA CYS A 39 1.43 3.60 -22.58
C CYS A 39 1.42 5.06 -23.11
N GLY A 40 0.84 6.00 -22.36
CA GLY A 40 0.63 7.37 -22.81
C GLY A 40 -0.62 7.60 -23.68
N ASP A 41 -1.46 6.57 -23.89
CA ASP A 41 -2.68 6.67 -24.67
C ASP A 41 -3.81 7.31 -23.84
N LEU A 42 -4.09 8.57 -24.16
CA LEU A 42 -5.13 9.35 -23.49
C LEU A 42 -6.54 8.87 -23.82
N GLU A 43 -6.79 8.31 -25.01
CA GLU A 43 -8.11 7.79 -25.36
C GLU A 43 -8.38 6.46 -24.69
N GLU A 44 -7.38 5.58 -24.62
CA GLU A 44 -7.46 4.33 -23.86
C GLU A 44 -7.71 4.61 -22.37
N LEU A 45 -6.98 5.57 -21.79
CA LEU A 45 -7.21 6.03 -20.42
C LEU A 45 -8.63 6.60 -20.24
N ARG A 46 -9.10 7.42 -21.19
CA ARG A 46 -10.46 8.00 -21.18
C ARG A 46 -11.52 6.91 -21.10
N LEU A 47 -11.38 5.88 -21.95
CA LEU A 47 -12.27 4.72 -21.98
C LEU A 47 -12.18 3.91 -20.67
N SER A 48 -10.97 3.64 -20.20
CA SER A 48 -10.76 2.87 -18.97
C SER A 48 -11.36 3.54 -17.73
N ILE A 49 -11.26 4.86 -17.60
CA ILE A 49 -11.92 5.61 -16.52
C ILE A 49 -13.44 5.54 -16.68
N ALA A 50 -13.98 5.80 -17.88
CA ALA A 50 -15.42 5.80 -18.11
C ALA A 50 -16.05 4.42 -17.89
N GLU A 51 -15.38 3.36 -18.32
CA GLU A 51 -15.79 1.97 -18.14
C GLU A 51 -15.64 1.55 -16.68
N GLY A 52 -14.48 1.80 -16.05
CA GLY A 52 -14.20 1.37 -14.67
C GLY A 52 -15.19 1.91 -13.62
N PHE A 53 -15.73 3.11 -13.85
CA PHE A 53 -16.74 3.73 -12.98
C PHE A 53 -18.13 3.80 -13.61
N GLY A 54 -18.36 3.04 -14.68
CA GLY A 54 -19.66 2.88 -15.32
C GLY A 54 -20.66 2.14 -14.44
N THR A 55 -21.93 2.13 -14.87
CA THR A 55 -23.03 1.48 -14.13
C THR A 55 -22.95 -0.05 -14.08
N SER A 56 -22.21 -0.66 -15.02
CA SER A 56 -22.00 -2.10 -15.12
C SER A 56 -20.71 -2.59 -14.46
N SER A 57 -19.92 -1.68 -13.90
CA SER A 57 -18.59 -1.99 -13.37
C SER A 57 -18.60 -2.04 -11.85
N GLU A 58 -17.70 -2.86 -11.30
CA GLU A 58 -17.52 -2.99 -9.86
C GLU A 58 -16.52 -1.92 -9.39
N TRP A 59 -17.02 -0.95 -8.61
CA TRP A 59 -16.23 0.05 -7.92
C TRP A 59 -16.76 0.22 -6.50
N CYS A 60 -15.91 0.71 -5.59
CA CYS A 60 -16.31 1.02 -4.22
C CYS A 60 -15.90 2.43 -3.82
N LYS A 61 -16.56 2.97 -2.79
CA LYS A 61 -16.21 4.24 -2.17
C LYS A 61 -15.39 3.98 -0.91
N VAL A 62 -14.23 4.62 -0.78
CA VAL A 62 -13.36 4.59 0.40
C VAL A 62 -13.13 6.02 0.85
N GLY A 63 -13.64 6.40 2.03
CA GLY A 63 -13.63 7.81 2.43
C GLY A 63 -14.39 8.66 1.40
N GLU A 64 -13.71 9.59 0.72
CA GLU A 64 -14.28 10.38 -0.39
C GLU A 64 -13.78 9.96 -1.78
N ASP A 65 -12.93 8.92 -1.83
CA ASP A 65 -12.31 8.41 -3.04
C ASP A 65 -13.15 7.28 -3.63
N LEU A 66 -13.06 7.11 -4.94
CA LEU A 66 -13.64 5.97 -5.65
C LEU A 66 -12.54 5.07 -6.17
N HIS A 67 -12.72 3.76 -6.04
CA HIS A 67 -11.77 2.75 -6.47
C HIS A 67 -12.44 1.79 -7.40
N THR A 68 -11.82 1.51 -8.54
CA THR A 68 -12.16 0.32 -9.31
C THR A 68 -11.79 -0.92 -8.49
N VAL A 69 -12.65 -1.93 -8.52
CA VAL A 69 -12.44 -3.19 -7.81
C VAL A 69 -12.64 -4.40 -8.73
N THR A 70 -12.48 -4.22 -10.03
CA THR A 70 -12.63 -5.29 -11.02
C THR A 70 -11.43 -6.22 -11.00
N ALA A 71 -11.63 -7.49 -11.36
CA ALA A 71 -10.56 -8.49 -11.44
C ALA A 71 -9.55 -8.25 -12.60
N GLY A 72 -9.67 -7.13 -13.32
CA GLY A 72 -8.83 -6.77 -14.47
C GLY A 72 -7.80 -5.70 -14.14
N ASP A 73 -7.04 -5.27 -15.15
CA ASP A 73 -5.91 -4.33 -15.04
C ASP A 73 -6.33 -2.87 -14.75
N ALA A 74 -7.63 -2.60 -14.67
CA ALA A 74 -8.13 -1.27 -14.37
C ALA A 74 -8.03 -1.04 -12.86
N GLU A 75 -6.83 -0.69 -12.37
CA GLU A 75 -6.62 -0.26 -11.00
C GLU A 75 -6.52 1.28 -10.94
N ILE A 76 -7.67 1.92 -10.85
CA ILE A 76 -7.85 3.37 -10.93
C ILE A 76 -8.52 3.85 -9.65
N ARG A 77 -7.99 4.92 -9.07
CA ARG A 77 -8.60 5.67 -7.98
C ARG A 77 -8.97 7.07 -8.45
N LEU A 78 -10.18 7.53 -8.14
CA LEU A 78 -10.60 8.91 -8.33
C LEU A 78 -10.64 9.62 -6.99
N ARG A 79 -9.83 10.68 -6.86
CA ARG A 79 -9.76 11.51 -5.66
C ARG A 79 -10.35 12.90 -5.89
N PRO A 80 -11.15 13.43 -4.94
CA PRO A 80 -11.52 14.85 -4.91
C PRO A 80 -10.31 15.78 -4.93
N ARG A 81 -10.31 16.73 -5.87
CA ARG A 81 -9.36 17.84 -5.84
C ARG A 81 -9.80 18.85 -4.79
N ALA A 82 -8.86 19.28 -3.94
CA ALA A 82 -9.14 20.30 -2.93
C ALA A 82 -9.75 21.56 -3.55
N ASN A 83 -10.84 22.06 -2.95
CA ASN A 83 -11.51 23.31 -3.32
C ASN A 83 -12.13 23.36 -4.73
N THR A 84 -12.34 22.23 -5.39
CA THR A 84 -13.03 22.17 -6.69
C THR A 84 -14.00 20.98 -6.73
N PRO A 85 -15.06 21.02 -7.56
CA PRO A 85 -15.95 19.87 -7.75
C PRO A 85 -15.34 18.76 -8.63
N ALA A 86 -14.04 18.87 -8.98
CA ALA A 86 -13.36 18.01 -9.93
C ALA A 86 -12.57 16.89 -9.25
N TRP A 87 -12.28 15.85 -10.03
CA TRP A 87 -11.50 14.69 -9.63
C TRP A 87 -10.14 14.63 -10.31
N ASN A 88 -9.23 13.94 -9.62
CA ASN A 88 -7.95 13.49 -10.11
C ASN A 88 -7.97 11.95 -10.18
N ALA A 89 -7.50 11.38 -11.27
CA ALA A 89 -7.35 9.94 -11.43
C ALA A 89 -5.92 9.50 -11.11
N ASP A 90 -5.76 8.51 -10.25
CA ASP A 90 -4.46 7.97 -9.84
C ASP A 90 -4.40 6.47 -10.08
N TYR A 91 -3.20 5.96 -10.29
CA TYR A 91 -2.99 4.52 -10.28
C TYR A 91 -3.17 4.02 -8.85
N PHE A 92 -3.91 2.93 -8.70
CA PHE A 92 -4.23 2.35 -7.40
C PHE A 92 -3.71 0.92 -7.37
N HIS A 93 -2.54 0.66 -6.78
CA HIS A 93 -1.91 -0.66 -6.76
C HIS A 93 -2.66 -1.66 -5.87
N ALA A 94 -3.82 -2.10 -6.34
CA ALA A 94 -4.79 -2.83 -5.55
C ALA A 94 -4.44 -4.29 -5.43
N GLY A 95 -3.80 -4.86 -6.46
CA GLY A 95 -3.49 -6.29 -6.56
C GLY A 95 -4.72 -7.16 -6.79
N TRP A 96 -5.76 -6.66 -7.47
CA TRP A 96 -7.01 -7.39 -7.70
C TRP A 96 -6.84 -8.61 -8.60
N SER A 97 -5.87 -8.60 -9.50
CA SER A 97 -5.49 -9.75 -10.34
C SER A 97 -4.38 -10.62 -9.70
N GLY A 98 -3.89 -10.22 -8.53
CA GLY A 98 -2.75 -10.84 -7.85
C GLY A 98 -3.04 -11.16 -6.38
N THR A 99 -2.39 -10.44 -5.47
CA THR A 99 -2.41 -10.69 -4.02
C THR A 99 -3.83 -10.84 -3.45
N TYR A 100 -4.79 -10.08 -3.98
CA TYR A 100 -6.15 -9.96 -3.47
C TYR A 100 -7.23 -10.53 -4.41
N ALA A 101 -6.84 -11.39 -5.36
CA ALA A 101 -7.77 -11.97 -6.34
C ALA A 101 -8.91 -12.79 -5.73
N GLU A 102 -8.71 -13.37 -4.55
CA GLU A 102 -9.71 -14.20 -3.85
C GLU A 102 -10.67 -13.39 -2.97
N VAL A 103 -10.50 -12.06 -2.88
CA VAL A 103 -11.34 -11.20 -2.02
C VAL A 103 -12.76 -11.08 -2.62
N PRO A 104 -13.80 -11.48 -1.87
CA PRO A 104 -15.18 -11.32 -2.33
C PRO A 104 -15.57 -9.84 -2.43
N ALA A 105 -16.46 -9.52 -3.37
CA ALA A 105 -16.86 -8.15 -3.69
C ALA A 105 -17.27 -7.31 -2.47
N ASP A 106 -18.04 -7.90 -1.55
CA ASP A 106 -18.55 -7.23 -0.33
C ASP A 106 -17.43 -6.73 0.60
N TRP A 107 -16.21 -7.29 0.49
CA TRP A 107 -15.07 -6.96 1.32
C TRP A 107 -14.03 -6.07 0.64
N ARG A 108 -14.16 -5.84 -0.68
CA ARG A 108 -13.16 -5.10 -1.46
C ARG A 108 -13.01 -3.65 -1.01
N ALA A 109 -14.05 -3.02 -0.47
CA ALA A 109 -13.93 -1.68 0.10
C ALA A 109 -12.99 -1.62 1.32
N SER A 110 -13.06 -2.62 2.21
CA SER A 110 -12.17 -2.72 3.37
C SER A 110 -10.73 -3.01 2.96
N ILE A 111 -10.53 -3.88 1.96
CA ILE A 111 -9.20 -4.16 1.38
C ILE A 111 -8.65 -2.92 0.68
N ALA A 112 -9.46 -2.19 -0.09
CA ALA A 112 -9.01 -1.00 -0.79
C ALA A 112 -8.52 0.08 0.18
N ALA A 113 -9.25 0.30 1.28
CA ALA A 113 -8.82 1.21 2.35
C ALA A 113 -7.49 0.79 2.99
N TYR A 114 -7.29 -0.50 3.21
CA TYR A 114 -6.04 -1.05 3.74
C TYR A 114 -4.87 -0.85 2.76
N VAL A 115 -5.06 -1.20 1.48
CA VAL A 115 -4.03 -1.11 0.45
C VAL A 115 -3.63 0.34 0.19
N ASP A 116 -4.59 1.27 0.16
CA ASP A 116 -4.30 2.72 0.09
C ASP A 116 -3.40 3.17 1.24
N ARG A 117 -3.73 2.71 2.46
CA ARG A 117 -2.92 3.02 3.63
C ARG A 117 -1.52 2.43 3.51
N LEU A 118 -1.36 1.22 2.97
CA LEU A 118 -0.04 0.62 2.74
C LEU A 118 0.78 1.38 1.70
N HIS A 119 0.15 1.81 0.61
CA HIS A 119 0.82 2.57 -0.45
C HIS A 119 1.40 3.89 0.11
N ASP A 120 0.65 4.60 0.95
CA ASP A 120 1.12 5.83 1.62
C ASP A 120 2.32 5.58 2.56
N LEU A 121 2.42 4.39 3.14
CA LEU A 121 3.48 4.06 4.09
C LEU A 121 4.83 3.81 3.42
N ASP A 122 4.86 3.36 2.14
CA ASP A 122 6.08 3.09 1.38
C ASP A 122 7.10 2.28 2.23
N VAL A 123 6.67 1.08 2.64
CA VAL A 123 7.42 0.24 3.57
C VAL A 123 8.35 -0.69 2.80
N SER A 124 9.52 -0.18 2.42
CA SER A 124 10.59 -0.98 1.82
C SER A 124 11.42 -1.74 2.88
N LEU A 125 12.04 -2.84 2.45
CA LEU A 125 12.97 -3.60 3.27
C LEU A 125 14.27 -2.84 3.44
N LEU A 126 14.52 -2.34 4.65
CA LEU A 126 15.72 -1.60 4.97
C LEU A 126 16.96 -2.52 4.89
N GLN A 127 18.00 -2.06 4.21
CA GLN A 127 19.27 -2.77 4.09
C GLN A 127 20.40 -2.07 4.85
N ALA A 128 21.45 -2.82 5.15
CA ALA A 128 22.65 -2.25 5.78
C ALA A 128 23.34 -1.19 4.89
N SER A 129 23.23 -1.31 3.56
CA SER A 129 23.71 -0.31 2.60
C SER A 129 23.00 1.03 2.77
N ASP A 130 21.69 1.03 3.03
CA ASP A 130 20.90 2.24 3.23
C ASP A 130 21.34 2.97 4.50
N LEU A 131 21.61 2.21 5.57
CA LEU A 131 22.15 2.76 6.81
C LEU A 131 23.56 3.36 6.61
N ARG A 132 24.43 2.70 5.83
CA ARG A 132 25.75 3.25 5.49
C ARG A 132 25.64 4.52 4.64
N ALA A 133 24.71 4.57 3.70
CA ALA A 133 24.45 5.77 2.90
C ALA A 133 23.91 6.92 3.78
N ALA A 134 22.97 6.64 4.69
CA ALA A 134 22.49 7.62 5.65
C ALA A 134 23.63 8.14 6.56
N ALA A 135 24.49 7.24 7.05
CA ALA A 135 25.66 7.60 7.84
C ALA A 135 26.64 8.50 7.06
N ALA A 136 26.88 8.20 5.79
CA ALA A 136 27.74 9.03 4.92
C ALA A 136 27.15 10.44 4.72
N ASN A 137 25.82 10.56 4.66
CA ASN A 137 25.13 11.84 4.41
C ASN A 137 24.96 12.71 5.67
N GLY A 138 24.86 12.13 6.86
CA GLY A 138 24.56 12.89 8.08
C GLY A 138 24.95 12.23 9.39
N GLY A 139 25.86 11.27 9.33
CA GLY A 139 26.40 10.56 10.49
C GLY A 139 25.34 9.75 11.25
N ALA A 140 25.62 9.48 12.52
CA ALA A 140 24.77 8.68 13.39
C ALA A 140 23.33 9.22 13.51
N SER A 141 23.16 10.54 13.52
CA SER A 141 21.83 11.15 13.61
C SER A 141 20.96 10.89 12.39
N ALA A 142 21.56 10.77 11.19
CA ALA A 142 20.81 10.39 10.00
C ALA A 142 20.38 8.92 10.01
N VAL A 143 21.24 8.03 10.54
CA VAL A 143 20.92 6.61 10.77
C VAL A 143 19.77 6.47 11.76
N ASP A 144 19.83 7.14 12.92
CA ASP A 144 18.77 7.09 13.93
C ASP A 144 17.42 7.57 13.36
N ARG A 145 17.40 8.68 12.61
CA ARG A 145 16.17 9.15 11.94
C ARG A 145 15.62 8.14 10.95
N LEU A 146 16.48 7.51 10.15
CA LEU A 146 16.05 6.50 9.18
C LEU A 146 15.45 5.28 9.89
N VAL A 147 16.14 4.75 10.90
CA VAL A 147 15.66 3.60 11.69
C VAL A 147 14.32 3.93 12.36
N ARG A 148 14.19 5.08 13.03
CA ARG A 148 12.92 5.51 13.67
C ARG A 148 11.79 5.63 12.66
N ARG A 149 12.07 6.14 11.45
CA ARG A 149 11.07 6.23 10.39
C ARG A 149 10.59 4.84 9.96
N HIS A 150 11.49 3.87 9.80
CA HIS A 150 11.10 2.49 9.45
C HIS A 150 10.32 1.80 10.59
N VAL A 151 10.69 2.04 11.86
CA VAL A 151 9.91 1.56 13.02
C VAL A 151 8.50 2.14 13.00
N SER A 152 8.35 3.47 12.88
CA SER A 152 7.04 4.12 12.81
C SER A 152 6.18 3.57 11.68
N ARG A 153 6.76 3.38 10.49
CA ARG A 153 6.07 2.80 9.33
C ARG A 153 5.61 1.36 9.58
N ALA A 154 6.42 0.54 10.26
CA ALA A 154 6.04 -0.82 10.63
C ALA A 154 4.89 -0.82 11.66
N ASP A 155 4.93 0.07 12.65
CA ASP A 155 3.85 0.24 13.63
C ASP A 155 2.55 0.73 12.96
N GLU A 156 2.65 1.65 12.00
CA GLU A 156 1.51 2.12 11.22
C GLU A 156 0.93 1.02 10.30
N ARG A 157 1.76 0.17 9.71
CA ARG A 157 1.31 -1.02 8.96
C ARG A 157 0.61 -2.03 9.87
N HIS A 158 1.15 -2.25 11.07
CA HIS A 158 0.50 -3.09 12.08
C HIS A 158 -0.89 -2.55 12.44
N ALA A 159 -1.01 -1.26 12.72
CA ALA A 159 -2.28 -0.62 13.04
C ALA A 159 -3.29 -0.69 11.87
N ALA A 160 -2.82 -0.52 10.63
CA ALA A 160 -3.66 -0.69 9.45
C ALA A 160 -4.19 -2.13 9.32
N LEU A 161 -3.33 -3.12 9.59
CA LEU A 161 -3.71 -4.54 9.55
C LEU A 161 -4.69 -4.90 10.68
N ASP A 162 -4.49 -4.36 11.88
CA ASP A 162 -5.42 -4.51 13.01
C ASP A 162 -6.81 -3.93 12.68
N GLY A 163 -6.83 -2.76 12.04
CA GLY A 163 -8.06 -2.14 11.53
C GLY A 163 -8.75 -2.99 10.46
N LEU A 164 -7.97 -3.59 9.54
CA LEU A 164 -8.50 -4.51 8.53
C LEU A 164 -9.10 -5.77 9.18
N ILE A 165 -8.37 -6.42 10.08
CA ILE A 165 -8.84 -7.63 10.79
C ILE A 165 -10.15 -7.33 11.50
N SER A 166 -10.23 -6.19 12.21
CA SER A 166 -11.44 -5.75 12.89
C SER A 166 -12.62 -5.58 11.92
N ALA A 167 -12.36 -5.09 10.70
CA ALA A 167 -13.38 -4.96 9.67
C ALA A 167 -13.83 -6.31 9.10
N LEU A 168 -12.92 -7.28 8.96
CA LEU A 168 -13.18 -8.58 8.33
C LEU A 168 -13.82 -9.63 9.25
N ILE A 169 -13.87 -9.37 10.56
CA ILE A 169 -14.42 -10.32 11.53
C ILE A 169 -15.94 -10.45 11.35
N ASN A 170 -16.40 -11.69 11.26
CA ASN A 170 -17.83 -12.00 11.23
C ASN A 170 -18.49 -11.68 12.58
N PRO A 171 -19.83 -11.55 12.63
CA PRO A 171 -20.55 -11.31 13.88
C PRO A 171 -20.33 -12.37 14.98
N ASP A 172 -19.92 -13.58 14.61
CA ASP A 172 -19.58 -14.67 15.53
C ASP A 172 -18.15 -14.56 16.10
N GLY A 173 -17.38 -13.55 15.68
CA GLY A 173 -16.01 -13.30 16.12
C GLY A 173 -14.94 -14.02 15.29
N ALA A 174 -15.31 -14.81 14.28
CA ALA A 174 -14.35 -15.54 13.46
C ALA A 174 -14.02 -14.81 12.15
N LEU A 175 -12.77 -14.92 11.69
CA LEU A 175 -12.40 -14.52 10.34
C LEU A 175 -12.86 -15.58 9.32
N PRO A 176 -13.42 -15.18 8.16
CA PRO A 176 -13.60 -16.07 7.02
C PRO A 176 -12.29 -16.77 6.61
N SER A 177 -12.35 -17.98 6.06
CA SER A 177 -11.15 -18.76 5.71
C SER A 177 -10.20 -18.02 4.75
N TRP A 178 -10.74 -17.38 3.71
CA TRP A 178 -9.95 -16.57 2.77
C TRP A 178 -9.24 -15.40 3.48
N ALA A 179 -9.90 -14.79 4.48
CA ALA A 179 -9.34 -13.69 5.25
C ALA A 179 -8.25 -14.17 6.21
N GLN A 180 -8.35 -15.40 6.72
CA GLN A 180 -7.28 -15.99 7.54
C GLN A 180 -5.99 -16.17 6.74
N ASP A 181 -6.07 -16.71 5.52
CA ASP A 181 -4.91 -16.88 4.64
C ASP A 181 -4.32 -15.52 4.19
N LEU A 182 -5.17 -14.54 3.89
CA LEU A 182 -4.74 -13.17 3.61
C LEU A 182 -4.01 -12.55 4.80
N VAL A 183 -4.62 -12.58 5.98
CA VAL A 183 -4.02 -12.03 7.20
C VAL A 183 -2.70 -12.72 7.51
N HIS A 184 -2.60 -14.03 7.33
CA HIS A 184 -1.35 -14.74 7.52
C HIS A 184 -0.23 -14.21 6.61
N ARG A 185 -0.50 -14.02 5.31
CA ARG A 185 0.46 -13.43 4.37
C ARG A 185 0.88 -12.01 4.77
N GLU A 186 -0.07 -11.17 5.17
CA GLU A 186 0.23 -9.79 5.61
C GLU A 186 1.06 -9.75 6.91
N VAL A 187 0.81 -10.68 7.84
CA VAL A 187 1.62 -10.83 9.05
C VAL A 187 3.03 -11.33 8.72
N ASP A 188 3.17 -12.28 7.79
CA ASP A 188 4.46 -12.75 7.31
C ASP A 188 5.29 -11.62 6.68
N ASP A 189 4.67 -10.78 5.86
CA ASP A 189 5.32 -9.61 5.26
C ASP A 189 5.76 -8.59 6.32
N LEU A 190 4.89 -8.31 7.30
CA LEU A 190 5.22 -7.42 8.41
C LEU A 190 6.37 -7.99 9.25
N ASN A 191 6.38 -9.30 9.49
CA ASN A 191 7.48 -9.99 10.17
C ASN A 191 8.78 -9.85 9.38
N MET A 192 8.74 -10.08 8.07
CA MET A 192 9.89 -9.90 7.19
C MET A 192 10.44 -8.47 7.30
N ILE A 193 9.60 -7.44 7.25
CA ILE A 193 10.04 -6.03 7.41
C ILE A 193 10.79 -5.82 8.74
N ARG A 194 10.26 -6.36 9.84
CA ARG A 194 10.88 -6.23 11.19
C ARG A 194 12.21 -6.97 11.27
N GLU A 195 12.29 -8.17 10.70
CA GLU A 195 13.51 -8.98 10.66
C GLU A 195 14.60 -8.31 9.81
N TRP A 196 14.24 -7.72 8.68
CA TRP A 196 15.17 -6.98 7.82
C TRP A 196 15.67 -5.71 8.52
N LEU A 197 14.80 -4.97 9.21
CA LEU A 197 15.20 -3.82 10.00
C LEU A 197 16.23 -4.20 11.08
N THR A 198 15.94 -5.24 11.87
CA THR A 198 16.87 -5.75 12.89
C THR A 198 18.20 -6.17 12.26
N SER A 199 18.14 -6.90 11.16
CA SER A 199 19.32 -7.40 10.45
C SER A 199 20.18 -6.26 9.89
N ALA A 200 19.55 -5.22 9.32
CA ALA A 200 20.23 -4.05 8.79
C ALA A 200 21.00 -3.31 9.89
N VAL A 201 20.35 -3.09 11.04
CA VAL A 201 20.98 -2.42 12.20
C VAL A 201 22.17 -3.23 12.72
N LEU A 202 22.02 -4.54 12.89
CA LEU A 202 23.12 -5.41 13.34
C LEU A 202 24.30 -5.39 12.36
N ALA A 203 24.03 -5.55 11.06
CA ALA A 203 25.06 -5.56 10.02
C ALA A 203 25.73 -4.18 9.83
N TYR A 204 25.01 -3.09 10.11
CA TYR A 204 25.58 -1.74 10.14
C TYR A 204 26.57 -1.57 11.31
N HIS A 205 26.20 -2.02 12.51
CA HIS A 205 27.05 -1.85 13.70
C HIS A 205 28.22 -2.85 13.81
N HIS A 206 28.04 -4.08 13.33
CA HIS A 206 28.97 -5.19 13.59
C HIS A 206 29.55 -5.82 12.32
N GLY A 207 29.20 -5.29 11.14
CA GLY A 207 29.63 -5.84 9.87
C GLY A 207 29.06 -7.25 9.59
N THR A 208 29.68 -7.97 8.66
CA THR A 208 29.26 -9.34 8.27
C THR A 208 29.68 -10.42 9.28
N ALA A 209 30.39 -10.06 10.35
CA ALA A 209 30.89 -10.99 11.36
C ALA A 209 29.90 -11.25 12.49
N GLY A 210 28.82 -10.47 12.58
CA GLY A 210 27.68 -10.81 13.45
C GLY A 210 26.92 -11.96 12.81
N LEU A 211 27.10 -13.19 13.32
CA LEU A 211 26.23 -14.31 13.00
C LEU A 211 24.78 -13.82 13.11
N ARG A 212 24.06 -13.88 11.99
CA ARG A 212 22.62 -13.67 11.99
C ARG A 212 22.07 -14.63 13.03
N PRO A 213 21.23 -14.21 13.99
CA PRO A 213 20.42 -15.18 14.71
C PRO A 213 19.72 -15.99 13.61
N ASP A 214 19.97 -17.30 13.55
CA ASP A 214 19.12 -18.15 12.71
C ASP A 214 17.69 -17.79 13.13
N THR A 215 16.89 -17.34 12.16
CA THR A 215 15.49 -17.07 12.40
C THR A 215 14.88 -18.43 12.72
N VAL A 216 14.91 -18.82 14.00
CA VAL A 216 14.23 -19.99 14.48
C VAL A 216 12.77 -19.65 14.28
N PHE A 217 12.16 -20.24 13.26
CA PHE A 217 10.72 -20.27 13.04
C PHE A 217 10.08 -20.99 14.23
N GLY A 218 10.00 -20.29 15.37
CA GLY A 218 9.42 -20.73 16.62
C GLY A 218 8.28 -19.80 16.94
N GLY A 219 7.06 -20.34 16.94
CA GLY A 219 5.80 -19.72 17.39
C GLY A 219 5.77 -18.20 17.47
N VAL A 220 5.94 -17.49 16.35
CA VAL A 220 5.76 -16.03 16.33
C VAL A 220 4.26 -15.76 16.35
N ARG A 221 3.79 -15.23 17.49
CA ARG A 221 2.41 -14.84 17.72
C ARG A 221 2.31 -13.31 17.63
N TYR A 222 1.41 -12.84 16.78
CA TYR A 222 1.03 -11.44 16.68
C TYR A 222 -0.29 -11.24 17.40
N ASP A 223 -0.32 -10.34 18.38
CA ASP A 223 -1.55 -9.97 19.08
C ASP A 223 -2.18 -8.74 18.40
N PHE A 224 -3.46 -8.88 18.11
CA PHE A 224 -4.37 -7.88 17.54
C PHE A 224 -5.48 -7.58 18.54
N ALA A 225 -6.20 -6.48 18.36
CA ALA A 225 -7.30 -6.12 19.25
C ALA A 225 -8.36 -7.23 19.35
N CYS A 226 -8.55 -7.98 18.26
CA CYS A 226 -9.56 -9.02 18.17
C CYS A 226 -9.04 -10.45 18.32
N GLY A 227 -7.75 -10.65 18.61
CA GLY A 227 -7.20 -12.00 18.75
C GLY A 227 -5.72 -12.08 18.44
N SER A 228 -5.27 -13.22 17.95
CA SER A 228 -3.85 -13.39 17.61
C SER A 228 -3.64 -14.31 16.42
N VAL A 229 -2.60 -14.05 15.66
CA VAL A 229 -2.18 -14.87 14.52
C VAL A 229 -0.86 -15.54 14.86
N ASN A 230 -0.81 -16.87 14.75
CA ASN A 230 0.43 -17.63 14.85
C ASN A 230 0.99 -17.87 13.44
N LEU A 231 2.25 -17.54 13.22
CA LEU A 231 2.92 -17.78 11.94
C LEU A 231 3.33 -19.24 11.71
N VAL A 232 3.20 -20.10 12.73
CA VAL A 232 3.41 -21.55 12.59
C VAL A 232 2.05 -22.22 12.48
N ARG A 233 1.75 -22.78 11.30
CA ARG A 233 0.55 -23.63 11.09
C ARG A 233 0.68 -24.85 12.00
N SER A 234 -0.22 -24.97 12.97
CA SER A 234 -0.39 -26.17 13.82
C SER A 234 -0.98 -27.32 13.02
#